data_AF-A0A9E8MYQ9-F1
#
_entry.id   AF-A0A9E8MYQ9-F1
#
_cell.length_a   1.000
_cell.length_b   1.000
_cell.length_c   1.000
_cell.angle_alpha   90.00
_cell.angle_beta   90.00
_cell.angle_gamma   90.00
#
_symmetry.space_group_name_H-M   'P 1'
#
loop_
_entity.id
_entity.type
_entity.pdbx_description
1 polymer ?
#
loop_
_entity_poly.entity_id
_entity_poly.type
_entity_poly.pdbx_seq_one_letter_code
_entity_poly.pdbx_strand_id
1 'polypeptide(L)' 'MRTQVSEIKVSYQEKISASKAYKIQNSKDAARLVFDNWDKKTIELQECFKVLLLNNSHYIYPKYQEQ' A
#
# COMPACT_ATOMS: atom_id res chain seq x y z
N MET A 1 -4.29 -26.72 19.97
CA MET A 1 -4.19 -25.26 20.17
C MET A 1 -3.87 -24.62 18.83
N ARG A 2 -4.71 -23.71 18.32
CA ARG A 2 -4.40 -22.88 17.15
C ARG A 2 -3.96 -21.51 17.64
N THR A 3 -2.65 -21.25 17.61
CA THR A 3 -2.10 -19.95 17.93
C THR A 3 -2.13 -19.12 16.65
N GLN A 4 -3.24 -18.40 16.38
CA GLN A 4 -3.24 -17.34 15.37
C GLN A 4 -2.65 -16.10 16.04
N VAL A 5 -1.42 -15.76 15.65
CA VAL A 5 -0.76 -14.53 16.09
C VAL A 5 -0.78 -13.58 14.91
N SER A 6 -1.42 -12.41 15.06
CA SER A 6 -1.35 -11.35 14.06
C SER A 6 0.04 -10.70 14.15
N GLU A 7 0.89 -10.94 13.17
CA GLU A 7 2.18 -10.28 13.06
C GLU A 7 1.96 -8.82 12.67
N ILE A 8 2.56 -7.87 13.41
CA ILE A 8 2.50 -6.45 13.10
C ILE A 8 3.94 -5.97 12.89
N LYS A 9 4.29 -5.66 11.65
CA LYS A 9 5.58 -5.08 11.29
C LYS A 9 5.52 -3.55 11.41
N VAL A 10 6.27 -2.99 12.34
CA VAL A 10 6.41 -1.54 12.50
C VAL A 10 7.61 -1.07 11.66
N SER A 11 7.36 -0.24 10.66
CA SER A 11 8.40 0.44 9.89
C SER A 11 8.30 1.95 10.08
N TYR A 12 9.43 2.61 10.30
CA TYR A 12 9.52 4.06 10.44
C TYR A 12 10.15 4.63 9.17
N GLN A 13 9.45 5.52 8.48
CA GLN A 13 9.96 6.25 7.31
C GLN A 13 9.71 7.75 7.48
N GLU A 14 10.66 8.56 7.02
CA GLU A 14 10.63 10.02 7.16
C GLU A 14 9.37 10.64 6.54
N LYS A 15 8.94 11.79 7.07
CA LYS A 15 7.75 12.51 6.58
C LYS A 15 7.95 12.93 5.13
N ILE A 16 7.41 12.15 4.20
CA ILE A 16 7.30 12.53 2.80
C ILE A 16 6.40 13.77 2.73
N SER A 17 6.97 14.88 2.26
CA SER A 17 6.24 16.14 2.05
C SER A 17 4.98 15.89 1.23
N ALA A 18 3.86 16.49 1.65
CA ALA A 18 2.57 16.44 0.95
C ALA A 18 2.67 16.90 -0.52
N SER A 19 3.68 17.70 -0.86
CA SER A 19 3.98 18.14 -2.22
C SER A 19 4.38 16.99 -3.17
N LYS A 20 4.78 15.83 -2.63
CA LYS A 20 5.10 14.61 -3.41
C LYS A 20 3.96 13.60 -3.42
N ALA A 21 2.81 13.92 -2.82
CA ALA A 21 1.68 12.98 -2.76
C ALA A 21 1.08 12.77 -4.17
N TYR A 22 1.04 11.52 -4.61
CA TYR A 22 0.43 11.14 -5.88
C TYR A 22 -1.10 11.18 -5.74
N LYS A 23 -1.77 11.86 -6.68
CA LYS A 23 -3.23 11.92 -6.76
C LYS A 23 -3.75 10.84 -7.69
N ILE A 24 -4.65 10.00 -7.20
CA ILE A 24 -5.32 8.99 -8.01
C ILE A 24 -6.49 9.68 -8.72
N GLN A 25 -6.54 9.61 -10.06
CA GLN A 25 -7.67 10.15 -10.81
C GLN A 25 -8.65 9.07 -11.24
N ASN A 26 -8.19 7.84 -11.41
CA ASN A 26 -9.02 6.73 -11.88
C ASN A 26 -8.52 5.38 -11.35
N SER A 27 -9.31 4.33 -11.58
CA SER A 27 -8.99 2.96 -11.14
C SER A 27 -7.71 2.39 -11.78
N LYS A 28 -7.37 2.81 -13.01
CA LYS A 28 -6.15 2.38 -13.70
C LYS A 28 -4.91 2.94 -13.01
N ASP A 29 -4.95 4.18 -12.52
CA ASP A 29 -3.86 4.78 -11.75
C ASP A 29 -3.63 4.01 -10.45
N ALA A 30 -4.71 3.61 -9.76
CA ALA A 30 -4.64 2.79 -8.55
C ALA A 30 -4.04 1.41 -8.82
N ALA A 31 -4.53 0.71 -9.85
CA ALA A 31 -4.02 -0.60 -10.23
C ALA A 31 -2.53 -0.54 -10.60
N ARG A 32 -2.13 0.45 -11.41
CA ARG A 32 -0.74 0.65 -11.80
C ARG A 32 0.16 0.90 -10.61
N LEU A 33 -0.23 1.79 -9.70
CA LEU A 33 0.57 2.09 -8.53
C LEU A 33 0.76 0.87 -7.63
N VAL A 34 -0.32 0.14 -7.35
CA VAL A 34 -0.27 -1.07 -6.52
C VAL A 34 0.63 -2.11 -7.16
N PHE A 35 0.51 -2.31 -8.47
CA PHE A 35 1.33 -3.25 -9.23
C PHE A 35 2.81 -2.86 -9.27
N ASP A 36 3.11 -1.57 -9.47
CA ASP A 36 4.48 -1.06 -9.53
C ASP A 36 5.20 -1.17 -8.17
N ASN A 37 4.46 -1.12 -7.06
CA ASN A 37 4.99 -1.31 -5.70
C ASN A 37 4.83 -2.74 -5.17
N TRP A 38 4.32 -3.66 -5.98
CA TRP A 38 4.14 -5.04 -5.56
C TRP A 38 5.44 -5.82 -5.68
N ASP A 39 5.73 -6.68 -4.69
CA ASP A 39 6.83 -7.63 -4.82
C ASP A 39 6.46 -8.75 -5.79
N LYS A 40 6.93 -8.62 -7.04
CA LYS A 40 6.66 -9.56 -8.12
C LYS A 40 7.13 -10.99 -7.84
N LYS A 41 7.98 -11.20 -6.83
CA LYS A 41 8.39 -12.56 -6.41
C LYS A 41 7.32 -13.26 -5.58
N THR A 42 6.48 -12.50 -4.88
CA THR A 42 5.43 -13.04 -4.00
C THR A 42 4.05 -13.02 -4.65
N ILE A 43 3.82 -12.19 -5.67
CA ILE A 43 2.52 -12.08 -6.37
C ILE A 43 2.03 -13.39 -6.98
N GLU A 44 2.95 -14.26 -7.41
CA GLU A 44 2.63 -15.57 -7.97
C GLU A 44 2.63 -16.69 -6.91
N LEU A 45 3.18 -16.42 -5.73
CA LEU A 45 3.43 -17.45 -4.71
C LEU A 45 2.24 -17.61 -3.75
N GLN A 46 1.54 -16.52 -3.44
CA GLN A 46 0.42 -16.52 -2.51
C GLN A 46 -0.61 -15.44 -2.87
N GLU A 47 -1.88 -15.70 -2.55
CA GLU A 47 -2.93 -14.71 -2.66
C GLU A 47 -2.72 -13.62 -1.60
N CYS A 48 -2.55 -12.37 -2.04
CA CYS A 48 -2.55 -11.21 -1.16
C CYS A 48 -3.61 -10.22 -1.63
N PHE A 49 -4.19 -9.51 -0.66
CA PHE A 49 -5.07 -8.38 -0.92
C PHE A 49 -4.41 -7.11 -0.42
N LYS A 50 -4.52 -6.03 -1.22
CA LYS A 50 -3.93 -4.74 -0.90
C LYS A 50 -4.95 -3.61 -0.83
N VAL A 51 -4.88 -2.79 0.22
CA VAL A 51 -5.75 -1.65 0.53
C VAL A 51 -4.99 -0.32 0.41
N LEU A 52 -5.47 0.54 -0.49
CA LEU A 52 -5.04 1.92 -0.61
C LEU A 52 -5.92 2.85 0.22
N LEU A 53 -5.30 3.66 1.07
CA LEU A 53 -5.98 4.72 1.82
C LEU A 53 -5.74 6.09 1.17
N LEU A 54 -6.84 6.74 0.83
CA LEU A 54 -6.87 8.04 0.19
C LEU A 54 -7.48 9.07 1.14
N ASN A 55 -7.11 10.33 0.97
CA ASN A 55 -7.86 11.44 1.55
C ASN A 55 -9.07 11.81 0.67
N ASN A 56 -9.91 12.72 1.17
CA ASN A 56 -11.10 13.21 0.44
C ASN A 56 -10.79 13.90 -0.90
N SER A 57 -9.53 14.31 -1.11
CA SER A 57 -9.06 14.92 -2.35
C SER A 57 -8.37 13.90 -3.27
N HIS A 58 -8.51 12.59 -3.00
CA HIS A 58 -7.93 11.46 -3.73
C HIS A 58 -6.40 11.40 -3.76
N TYR A 59 -5.74 12.06 -2.81
CA TYR A 59 -4.31 11.87 -2.59
C TYR A 59 -4.06 10.66 -1.72
N ILE A 60 -3.03 9.92 -2.07
CA ILE A 60 -2.60 8.75 -1.33
C ILE A 60 -1.95 9.21 -0.03
N TYR A 61 -2.40 8.63 1.08
CA TYR A 61 -1.66 8.77 2.32
C TYR A 61 -0.32 8.03 2.17
N PRO A 62 0.84 8.71 2.31
CA PRO A 62 2.15 8.08 2.10
C PRO A 62 2.46 6.92 3.07
N LYS A 63 1.55 6.62 4.01
CA LYS A 63 1.69 5.63 5.07
C LYS A 63 1.22 4.21 4.71
N TYR A 64 0.72 3.97 3.50
CA TYR A 64 0.21 2.63 3.12
C TYR A 64 1.04 2.02 1.99
N GLN A 65 2.21 1.49 2.35
CA GLN A 65 2.76 0.31 1.69
C GLN A 65 2.46 -0.86 2.63
N GLU A 66 1.67 -1.80 2.17
CA GLU A 66 1.20 -2.89 3.01
C GLU A 66 2.29 -3.84 3.47
N GLN A 67 2.00 -4.36 4.67
CA GLN A 67 2.53 -5.51 5.37
C GLN A 67 2.79 -6.70 4.46
#